data_AF-A0A918NA60-F1
#
_entry.id   AF-A0A918NA60-F1
#
_cell.length_a   1.000
_cell.length_b   1.000
_cell.length_c   1.000
_cell.angle_alpha   90.00
_cell.angle_beta   90.00
_cell.angle_gamma   90.00
#
_symmetry.space_group_name_H-M   'P 1'
#
loop_
_entity.id
_entity.type
_entity.pdbx_description
1 polymer ?
#
loop_
_entity_poly.entity_id
_entity_poly.type
_entity_poly.pdbx_seq_one_letter_code
_entity_poly.pdbx_strand_id
1 'polypeptide(L)'
;MTSRILLILAALWIGQAMAAGKIYTWTDEDGVVHYGDRPPKEVNAEEVNVRGRKAEPVQVIPSQLTGTWFGRGSDGGEVRMRLQENGSIRYTQTFPDETIYNYQGIWRLEDRSMTVITEFIEEGGGGSLDRSVEPVQLTYTFTQFSPDQMTILTAGQSHTLNKVQ
;
A
#
# COMPACT_ATOMS: atom_id res chain seq x y z
N MET A 1 30.44 -30.20 49.39
CA MET A 1 30.78 -30.59 48.00
C MET A 1 29.54 -30.37 47.15
N THR A 2 29.24 -29.12 46.82
CA THR A 2 27.91 -28.71 46.31
C THR A 2 28.02 -27.38 45.57
N SER A 3 28.93 -27.25 44.60
CA SER A 3 28.95 -26.04 43.75
C SER A 3 29.85 -26.21 42.52
N ARG A 4 29.59 -27.23 41.69
CA ARG A 4 30.26 -27.36 40.37
C ARG A 4 29.33 -27.80 39.24
N ILE A 5 28.19 -28.41 39.56
CA ILE A 5 27.24 -28.92 38.56
C ILE A 5 26.25 -27.83 38.08
N LEU A 6 26.06 -26.75 38.86
CA LEU A 6 25.10 -25.69 38.50
C LEU A 6 25.60 -24.72 37.40
N LEU A 7 26.90 -24.71 37.08
CA LEU A 7 27.48 -23.78 36.11
C LEU A 7 27.45 -24.29 34.66
N ILE A 8 27.15 -25.57 34.44
CA ILE A 8 27.17 -26.16 33.08
C ILE A 8 25.81 -26.01 32.35
N LEU A 9 24.70 -25.85 33.08
CA LEU A 9 23.37 -25.66 32.46
C LEU A 9 23.06 -24.22 32.02
N ALA A 10 23.82 -23.21 32.46
CA ALA A 10 23.54 -21.81 32.12
C ALA A 10 24.14 -21.35 30.78
N ALA A 11 24.98 -22.17 30.13
CA ALA A 11 25.66 -21.79 28.89
C ALA A 11 24.85 -22.08 27.60
N LEU A 12 23.68 -22.73 27.70
CA LEU A 12 22.91 -23.19 26.53
C LEU A 12 21.88 -22.18 26.00
N TRP A 13 21.98 -20.90 26.38
CA TRP A 13 21.03 -19.84 25.99
C TRP A 13 21.68 -18.69 25.21
N ILE A 14 22.91 -18.84 24.73
CA ILE A 14 23.58 -17.82 23.93
C ILE A 14 23.75 -18.37 22.51
N GLY A 15 22.82 -18.03 21.61
CA GLY A 15 23.05 -18.29 20.19
C GLY A 15 21.83 -18.52 19.31
N GLN A 16 20.68 -17.87 19.53
CA GLN A 16 19.83 -17.54 18.38
C GLN A 16 20.37 -16.27 17.75
N ALA A 17 21.55 -16.39 17.13
CA ALA A 17 22.04 -15.37 16.23
C ALA A 17 20.98 -15.20 15.14
N MET A 18 20.43 -14.00 15.06
CA MET A 18 19.58 -13.58 13.96
C MET A 18 20.39 -13.71 12.67
N ALA A 19 20.27 -14.85 11.99
CA ALA A 19 20.71 -14.97 10.62
C ALA A 19 19.76 -14.09 9.80
N ALA A 20 20.25 -12.95 9.33
CA ALA A 20 19.62 -12.26 8.22
C ALA A 20 19.58 -13.29 7.07
N GLY A 21 18.41 -13.88 6.86
CA GLY A 21 18.22 -14.98 5.91
C GLY A 21 18.65 -14.52 4.53
N LYS A 22 19.76 -15.08 4.04
CA LYS A 22 20.17 -14.91 2.65
C LYS A 22 19.15 -15.63 1.79
N ILE A 23 18.61 -14.95 0.79
CA ILE A 23 17.77 -15.58 -0.22
C ILE A 23 18.67 -15.91 -1.40
N TYR A 24 18.51 -17.08 -1.97
CA TYR A 24 19.21 -17.55 -3.15
C TYR A 24 18.22 -17.79 -4.28
N THR A 25 18.69 -17.70 -5.51
CA THR A 25 17.97 -18.09 -6.72
C THR A 25 18.71 -19.22 -7.41
N TRP A 26 18.00 -20.23 -7.88
CA TRP A 26 18.58 -21.32 -8.68
C TRP A 26 17.56 -21.83 -9.69
N THR A 27 18.05 -22.45 -10.76
CA THR A 27 17.21 -23.14 -11.75
C THR A 27 17.36 -24.65 -11.55
N ASP A 28 16.25 -25.38 -11.49
CA ASP A 28 16.27 -26.84 -11.40
C ASP A 28 16.46 -27.53 -12.78
N GLU A 29 16.45 -28.86 -12.77
CA GLU A 29 16.66 -29.69 -13.98
C GLU A 29 15.55 -29.51 -15.03
N ASP A 30 14.35 -29.14 -14.60
CA ASP A 30 13.19 -28.89 -15.47
C ASP A 30 13.16 -27.44 -16.00
N GLY A 31 14.16 -26.62 -15.64
CA GLY A 31 14.28 -25.23 -16.06
C GLY A 31 13.45 -24.26 -15.22
N VAL A 32 12.91 -24.68 -14.07
CA VAL A 32 12.11 -23.85 -13.18
C VAL A 32 13.01 -23.03 -12.25
N VAL A 33 12.72 -21.73 -12.14
CA VAL A 33 13.45 -20.82 -11.25
C VAL A 33 12.83 -20.84 -9.85
N HIS A 34 13.67 -21.13 -8.85
CA HIS A 34 13.31 -21.18 -7.44
C HIS A 34 14.00 -20.08 -6.64
N TYR A 35 13.35 -19.66 -5.56
CA TYR A 35 13.90 -18.71 -4.57
C TYR A 35 13.79 -19.28 -3.16
N GLY A 36 14.84 -19.22 -2.36
CA GLY A 36 14.82 -19.73 -0.99
C GLY A 36 16.13 -19.56 -0.24
N ASP A 37 16.12 -19.81 1.06
CA ASP A 37 17.29 -19.70 1.93
C ASP A 37 18.16 -20.96 1.97
N ARG A 38 17.72 -22.05 1.32
CA ARG A 38 18.37 -23.37 1.31
C ARG A 38 18.38 -23.97 -0.10
N PRO A 39 19.27 -23.50 -1.00
CA PRO A 39 19.41 -24.14 -2.30
C PRO A 39 19.92 -25.59 -2.16
N PRO A 40 19.53 -26.51 -3.05
CA PRO A 40 20.16 -27.82 -3.17
C PRO A 40 21.68 -27.69 -3.33
N LYS A 41 22.45 -28.68 -2.85
CA LYS A 41 23.93 -28.62 -2.87
C LYS A 41 24.53 -28.69 -4.29
N GLU A 42 23.78 -29.25 -5.23
CA GLU A 42 24.25 -29.63 -6.56
C GLU A 42 23.85 -28.62 -7.64
N VAL A 43 23.10 -27.57 -7.28
CA VAL A 43 22.70 -26.50 -8.20
C VAL A 43 23.60 -25.28 -8.02
N ASN A 44 23.85 -24.57 -9.12
CA ASN A 44 24.46 -23.25 -9.06
C ASN A 44 23.41 -22.26 -8.56
N ALA A 45 23.57 -21.81 -7.31
CA ALA A 45 22.66 -20.87 -6.68
C ALA A 45 23.34 -19.51 -6.49
N GLU A 46 22.65 -18.44 -6.89
CA GLU A 46 23.12 -17.07 -6.75
C GLU A 46 22.46 -16.39 -5.55
N GLU A 47 23.23 -15.70 -4.71
CA GLU A 47 22.67 -14.94 -3.59
C GLU A 47 21.89 -13.73 -4.12
N VAL A 48 20.59 -13.70 -3.84
CA VAL A 48 19.71 -12.57 -4.13
C VAL A 48 19.80 -11.56 -3.00
N ASN A 49 20.39 -10.41 -3.30
CA ASN A 49 20.36 -9.27 -2.39
C ASN A 49 18.98 -8.60 -2.45
N VAL A 50 18.07 -9.01 -1.57
CA VAL A 50 16.76 -8.35 -1.40
C VAL A 50 17.00 -7.00 -0.70
N ARG A 51 17.34 -5.98 -1.47
CA ARG A 51 17.38 -4.59 -1.01
C ARG A 51 15.96 -4.04 -0.90
N GLY A 52 15.17 -4.56 0.03
CA GLY A 52 14.00 -3.85 0.50
C GLY A 52 14.49 -2.55 1.14
N ARG A 53 14.30 -1.40 0.48
CA ARG A 53 14.39 -0.12 1.20
C ARG A 53 13.41 -0.25 2.36
N LYS A 54 13.89 -0.22 3.60
CA LYS A 54 13.03 0.11 4.74
C LYS A 54 12.50 1.51 4.41
N ALA A 55 11.28 1.56 3.89
CA ALA A 55 10.59 2.83 3.74
C ALA A 55 10.39 3.35 5.16
N GLU A 56 10.77 4.61 5.39
CA GLU A 56 10.40 5.28 6.63
C GLU A 56 8.88 5.17 6.82
N PRO A 57 8.39 4.94 8.05
CA PRO A 57 6.95 4.86 8.29
C PRO A 57 6.28 6.15 7.80
N VAL A 58 5.39 6.02 6.82
CA VAL A 58 4.59 7.15 6.34
C VAL A 58 3.62 7.52 7.46
N GLN A 59 3.83 8.67 8.08
CA GLN A 59 2.93 9.18 9.12
C GLN A 59 1.92 10.13 8.48
N VAL A 60 0.64 9.83 8.62
CA VAL A 60 -0.46 10.63 8.05
C VAL A 60 -1.17 11.36 9.18
N ILE A 61 -1.23 12.69 9.09
CA ILE A 61 -1.87 13.52 10.11
C ILE A 61 -3.30 13.86 9.63
N PRO A 62 -4.37 13.40 10.31
CA PRO A 62 -5.75 13.57 9.85
C PRO A 62 -6.12 15.03 9.53
N SER A 63 -5.70 15.98 10.38
CA SER A 63 -5.99 17.41 10.18
C SER A 63 -5.27 18.02 8.96
N GLN A 64 -4.17 17.41 8.50
CA GLN A 64 -3.49 17.82 7.26
C GLN A 64 -4.05 17.10 6.03
N LEU A 65 -4.71 15.97 6.23
CA LEU A 65 -5.34 15.20 5.16
C LEU A 65 -6.66 15.82 4.70
N THR A 66 -7.38 16.52 5.57
CA THR A 66 -8.63 17.20 5.18
C THR A 66 -8.38 18.34 4.19
N GLY A 67 -9.31 18.56 3.27
CA GLY A 67 -9.19 19.52 2.17
C GLY A 67 -9.55 18.92 0.82
N THR A 68 -9.25 19.67 -0.24
CA THR A 68 -9.46 19.21 -1.62
C THR A 68 -8.12 18.77 -2.22
N TRP A 69 -8.08 17.60 -2.80
CA TRP A 69 -6.93 16.98 -3.45
C TRP A 69 -7.24 16.74 -4.91
N PHE A 70 -6.26 16.97 -5.78
CA PHE A 70 -6.38 16.82 -7.22
C PHE A 70 -5.21 16.01 -7.78
N GLY A 71 -5.49 15.13 -8.72
CA GLY A 71 -4.46 14.46 -9.48
C GLY A 71 -4.92 14.12 -10.88
N ARG A 72 -3.93 13.87 -11.75
CA ARG A 72 -4.14 13.55 -13.15
C ARG A 72 -3.33 12.31 -13.49
N GLY A 73 -4.02 11.32 -14.07
CA GLY A 73 -3.41 10.12 -14.61
C GLY A 73 -2.65 10.40 -15.91
N SER A 74 -1.71 9.52 -16.25
CA SER A 74 -0.96 9.59 -17.52
C SER A 74 -1.84 9.37 -18.76
N ASP A 75 -2.99 8.70 -18.57
CA ASP A 75 -4.03 8.48 -19.56
C ASP A 75 -4.90 9.73 -19.82
N GLY A 76 -4.69 10.80 -19.06
CA GLY A 76 -5.46 12.04 -19.16
C GLY A 76 -6.69 12.08 -18.25
N GLY A 77 -6.98 11.00 -17.52
CA GLY A 77 -8.04 10.98 -16.52
C GLY A 77 -7.69 11.88 -15.32
N GLU A 78 -8.70 12.43 -14.68
CA GLU A 78 -8.55 13.34 -13.55
C GLU A 78 -9.34 12.89 -12.34
N VAL A 79 -8.82 13.20 -11.17
CA VAL A 79 -9.45 12.92 -9.88
C VAL A 79 -9.46 14.17 -9.02
N ARG A 80 -10.60 14.44 -8.41
CA ARG A 80 -10.76 15.46 -7.36
C ARG A 80 -11.43 14.85 -6.14
N MET A 81 -10.73 14.86 -5.02
CA MET A 81 -11.21 14.30 -3.75
C MET A 81 -11.29 15.39 -2.69
N ARG A 82 -12.46 15.55 -2.05
CA ARG A 82 -12.66 16.44 -0.91
C ARG A 82 -12.90 15.62 0.35
N LEU A 83 -11.94 15.66 1.27
CA LEU A 83 -11.99 15.02 2.58
C LEU A 83 -12.36 16.06 3.64
N GLN A 84 -13.40 15.79 4.42
CA GLN A 84 -13.88 16.69 5.46
C GLN A 84 -13.54 16.15 6.86
N GLU A 85 -13.37 17.04 7.83
CA GLU A 85 -13.03 16.68 9.22
C GLU A 85 -14.09 15.81 9.90
N ASN A 86 -15.35 15.95 9.48
CA ASN A 86 -16.45 15.12 9.97
C ASN A 86 -16.44 13.69 9.41
N GLY A 87 -15.40 13.29 8.67
CA GLY A 87 -15.27 11.96 8.08
C GLY A 87 -16.03 11.77 6.77
N SER A 88 -16.66 12.81 6.20
CA SER A 88 -17.29 12.71 4.89
C SER A 88 -16.31 12.94 3.75
N ILE A 89 -16.56 12.28 2.62
CA ILE A 89 -15.78 12.40 1.39
C ILE A 89 -16.71 12.66 0.21
N ARG A 90 -16.28 13.55 -0.69
CA ARG A 90 -16.77 13.60 -2.07
C ARG A 90 -15.60 13.38 -3.01
N TYR A 91 -15.80 12.58 -4.03
CA TYR A 91 -14.76 12.27 -5.00
C TYR A 91 -15.37 12.30 -6.40
N THR A 92 -14.71 12.96 -7.34
CA THR A 92 -15.13 13.02 -8.74
C THR A 92 -13.98 12.48 -9.59
N GLN A 93 -14.30 11.55 -10.46
CA GLN A 93 -13.38 10.99 -11.44
C GLN A 93 -13.87 11.36 -12.83
N THR A 94 -13.01 12.00 -13.60
CA THR A 94 -13.26 12.30 -15.02
C THR A 94 -12.35 11.40 -15.84
N PHE A 95 -12.94 10.56 -16.67
CA PHE A 95 -12.21 9.67 -17.56
C PHE A 95 -11.80 10.40 -18.85
N PRO A 96 -10.83 9.86 -19.61
CA PRO A 96 -10.36 10.48 -20.85
C PRO A 96 -11.43 10.66 -21.94
N ASP A 97 -12.51 9.89 -21.88
CA ASP A 97 -13.67 9.95 -22.77
C ASP A 97 -14.77 10.93 -22.28
N GLU A 98 -14.43 11.79 -21.32
CA GLU A 98 -15.32 12.76 -20.67
C GLU A 98 -16.43 12.16 -19.78
N THR A 99 -16.42 10.83 -19.58
CA THR A 99 -17.30 10.18 -18.60
C THR A 99 -16.96 10.65 -17.19
N ILE A 100 -17.96 11.00 -16.37
CA ILE A 100 -17.76 11.49 -15.00
C ILE A 100 -18.44 10.57 -14.01
N TYR A 101 -17.69 10.14 -12.99
CA TYR A 101 -18.23 9.40 -11.87
C TYR A 101 -18.13 10.26 -10.61
N ASN A 102 -19.28 10.49 -9.97
CA ASN A 102 -19.38 11.23 -8.71
C ASN A 102 -19.65 10.27 -7.56
N TYR A 103 -18.81 10.35 -6.54
CA TYR A 103 -18.81 9.47 -5.39
C TYR A 103 -19.04 10.29 -4.12
N GLN A 104 -19.87 9.76 -3.22
CA GLN A 104 -20.07 10.32 -1.89
C GLN A 104 -20.03 9.22 -0.85
N GLY A 105 -19.49 9.53 0.33
CA GLY A 105 -19.33 8.51 1.34
C GLY A 105 -18.67 9.00 2.62
N ILE A 106 -18.09 8.04 3.33
CA ILE A 106 -17.34 8.26 4.56
C ILE A 106 -15.93 7.71 4.43
N TRP A 107 -14.97 8.36 5.07
CA TRP A 107 -13.59 7.93 5.13
C TRP A 107 -13.16 7.71 6.59
N ARG A 108 -12.23 6.78 6.79
CA ARG A 108 -11.53 6.53 8.05
C ARG A 108 -10.06 6.31 7.77
N LEU A 109 -9.21 6.77 8.67
CA LEU A 109 -7.77 6.55 8.61
C LEU A 109 -7.35 5.68 9.78
N GLU A 110 -6.60 4.62 9.47
CA GLU A 110 -5.91 3.77 10.43
C GLU A 110 -4.45 3.67 9.99
N ASP A 111 -3.53 4.15 10.81
CA ASP A 111 -2.11 4.33 10.49
C ASP A 111 -1.87 5.10 9.19
N ARG A 112 -1.58 4.38 8.11
CA ARG A 112 -1.32 4.89 6.75
C ARG A 112 -2.28 4.29 5.73
N SER A 113 -3.43 3.81 6.18
CA SER A 113 -4.46 3.21 5.33
C SER A 113 -5.75 4.00 5.50
N MET A 114 -6.22 4.61 4.42
CA MET A 114 -7.54 5.24 4.38
C MET A 114 -8.54 4.26 3.76
N THR A 115 -9.59 3.95 4.50
CA THR A 115 -10.74 3.21 3.99
C THR A 115 -11.85 4.20 3.64
N VAL A 116 -12.41 4.07 2.45
CA VAL A 116 -13.54 4.85 1.96
C VAL A 116 -14.70 3.91 1.68
N ILE A 117 -15.87 4.20 2.24
CA ILE A 117 -17.12 3.51 1.91
C ILE A 117 -17.98 4.50 1.15
N THR A 118 -18.31 4.20 -0.10
CA THR A 118 -18.93 5.18 -1.00
C THR A 118 -19.95 4.56 -1.96
N GLU A 119 -20.96 5.35 -2.32
CA GLU A 119 -21.84 5.10 -3.46
C GLU A 119 -21.45 6.05 -4.60
N PHE A 120 -21.68 5.65 -5.85
CA PHE A 120 -21.44 6.50 -7.02
C PHE A 120 -22.71 6.74 -7.85
N ILE A 121 -22.69 7.87 -8.56
CA ILE A 121 -23.61 8.23 -9.63
C ILE A 121 -22.73 8.53 -10.85
N GLU A 122 -23.00 7.85 -11.96
CA GLU A 122 -22.40 8.13 -13.27
C GLU A 122 -23.16 9.27 -13.94
N GLU A 123 -22.44 10.33 -14.34
CA GLU A 123 -22.96 11.49 -15.05
C GLU A 123 -22.15 11.73 -16.33
N GLY A 124 -22.81 11.73 -17.49
CA GLY A 124 -22.15 11.96 -18.79
C GLY A 124 -21.63 10.67 -19.42
N GLY A 125 -21.78 10.58 -20.75
CA GLY A 125 -21.58 9.33 -21.50
C GLY A 125 -22.80 8.93 -22.36
N GLY A 126 -23.53 9.88 -22.96
CA GLY A 126 -24.55 9.60 -23.99
C GLY A 126 -25.74 8.71 -23.63
N GLY A 127 -25.84 8.21 -22.38
CA GLY A 127 -26.83 7.24 -21.90
C GLY A 127 -27.11 7.39 -20.40
N SER A 128 -28.10 6.62 -19.93
CA SER A 128 -28.74 6.60 -18.59
C SER A 128 -27.84 6.97 -17.40
N LEU A 129 -28.41 7.70 -16.43
CA LEU A 129 -27.83 7.87 -15.08
C LEU A 129 -27.77 6.50 -14.39
N ASP A 130 -26.61 5.85 -14.39
CA ASP A 130 -26.39 4.64 -13.64
C ASP A 130 -25.91 4.97 -12.22
N ARG A 131 -26.60 4.44 -11.21
CA ARG A 131 -26.29 4.63 -9.79
C ARG A 131 -25.87 3.30 -9.18
N SER A 132 -24.86 3.33 -8.32
CA SER A 132 -24.51 2.18 -7.49
C SER A 132 -25.69 1.78 -6.60
N VAL A 133 -26.10 0.52 -6.69
CA VAL A 133 -27.15 -0.06 -5.83
C VAL A 133 -26.61 -0.36 -4.42
N GLU A 134 -25.29 -0.59 -4.30
CA GLU A 134 -24.62 -0.93 -3.05
C GLU A 134 -23.39 -0.06 -2.80
N PRO A 135 -23.05 0.25 -1.54
CA PRO A 135 -21.83 0.97 -1.21
C PRO A 135 -20.59 0.10 -1.43
N VAL A 136 -19.58 0.66 -2.07
CA VAL A 136 -18.28 0.03 -2.34
C VAL A 136 -17.27 0.48 -1.29
N GLN A 137 -16.45 -0.46 -0.80
CA GLN A 137 -15.32 -0.17 0.08
C GLN A 137 -14.02 -0.11 -0.73
N LEU A 138 -13.34 1.03 -0.69
CA LEU A 138 -12.04 1.27 -1.31
C LEU A 138 -10.98 1.47 -0.22
N THR A 139 -9.79 0.90 -0.44
CA THR A 139 -8.67 1.04 0.49
C THR A 139 -7.50 1.71 -0.22
N TYR A 140 -7.01 2.79 0.36
CA TYR A 140 -5.88 3.56 -0.12
C TYR A 140 -4.74 3.48 0.89
N THR A 141 -3.57 3.03 0.45
CA THR A 141 -2.37 3.01 1.30
C THR A 141 -1.47 4.19 0.96
N PHE A 142 -1.15 5.03 1.93
CA PHE A 142 -0.21 6.13 1.71
C PHE A 142 1.23 5.59 1.59
N THR A 143 1.90 5.97 0.51
CA THR A 143 3.32 5.69 0.25
C THR A 143 4.17 6.95 0.39
N GLN A 144 3.55 8.13 0.34
CA GLN A 144 4.15 9.43 0.68
C GLN A 144 3.04 10.38 1.16
N PHE A 145 3.35 11.24 2.15
CA PHE A 145 2.40 12.24 2.66
C PHE A 145 3.10 13.52 3.11
N SER A 146 2.53 14.66 2.73
CA SER A 146 2.83 16.01 3.23
C SER A 146 1.55 16.85 3.23
N PRO A 147 1.54 18.07 3.80
CA PRO A 147 0.37 18.95 3.76
C PRO A 147 -0.07 19.34 2.34
N ASP A 148 0.82 19.30 1.35
CA ASP A 148 0.55 19.80 -0.01
C ASP A 148 0.52 18.69 -1.07
N GLN A 149 1.04 17.50 -0.75
CA GLN A 149 1.10 16.37 -1.69
C GLN A 149 0.98 15.04 -0.96
N MET A 150 0.28 14.09 -1.58
CA MET A 150 0.26 12.70 -1.14
C MET A 150 0.42 11.75 -2.32
N THR A 151 0.98 10.57 -2.05
CA THR A 151 0.97 9.46 -2.99
C THR A 151 0.26 8.28 -2.33
N ILE A 152 -0.74 7.75 -3.02
CA ILE A 152 -1.60 6.67 -2.56
C ILE A 152 -1.52 5.48 -3.50
N LEU A 153 -1.48 4.28 -2.93
CA LEU A 153 -1.60 3.01 -3.65
C LEU A 153 -3.03 2.50 -3.51
N THR A 154 -3.69 2.24 -4.63
CA THR A 154 -5.01 1.58 -4.70
C THR A 154 -5.06 0.67 -5.90
N ALA A 155 -5.69 -0.51 -5.77
CA ALA A 155 -5.75 -1.52 -6.84
C ALA A 155 -4.39 -1.82 -7.52
N GLY A 156 -3.28 -1.74 -6.77
CA GLY A 156 -1.92 -1.95 -7.29
C GLY A 156 -1.33 -0.79 -8.11
N GLN A 157 -2.04 0.33 -8.24
CA GLN A 157 -1.63 1.53 -8.97
C GLN A 157 -1.32 2.66 -7.99
N SER A 158 -0.22 3.37 -8.26
CA SER A 158 0.22 4.52 -7.45
C SER A 158 -0.27 5.81 -8.07
N HIS A 159 -0.87 6.68 -7.27
CA HIS A 159 -1.41 7.97 -7.71
C HIS A 159 -0.88 9.08 -6.83
N THR A 160 -0.34 10.13 -7.45
CA THR A 160 0.10 11.35 -6.76
C THR A 160 -0.98 12.42 -6.87
N LEU A 161 -1.39 12.95 -5.73
CA LEU A 161 -2.41 13.98 -5.59
C LEU A 161 -1.80 15.21 -4.91
N ASN A 162 -2.11 16.39 -5.43
CA ASN A 162 -1.69 17.67 -4.86
C ASN A 162 -2.88 18.34 -4.18
N LYS A 163 -2.63 19.05 -3.09
CA LYS A 163 -3.66 19.80 -2.40
C LYS A 163 -4.03 21.03 -3.21
N VAL A 164 -5.33 21.26 -3.35
CA VAL A 164 -5.88 22.46 -3.98
C VAL A 164 -5.99 23.53 -2.90
N GLN A 165 -5.34 24.66 -3.13
CA GLN A 165 -5.37 25.84 -2.25
C GLN A 165 -6.74 26.51 -2.23
#